data_AF-A0A3N5FQ88-F1
#
_entry.id   AF-A0A3N5FQ88-F1
#
_cell.length_a   1.000
_cell.length_b   1.000
_cell.length_c   1.000
_cell.angle_alpha   90.00
_cell.angle_beta   90.00
_cell.angle_gamma   90.00
#
_symmetry.space_group_name_H-M   'P 1'
#
loop_
_entity.id
_entity.type
_entity.pdbx_description
1 polymer ?
#
loop_
_entity_poly.entity_id
_entity_poly.type
_entity_poly.pdbx_seq_one_letter_code
_entity_poly.pdbx_strand_id
1 'polypeptide(L)'
;MRSLYFRILLASLGTVLVSLAAFLATFFAMSRPAQGRLIHHFQDLQIEDAVVAFEKEGPPGASAYLARLSRSLGHTHYLTDAAGRDVVTGEDRSSLLNAPRPLFGGPPRIGDRIVVVAPSPDDQYRLIIVAPPPFNISEFAPYYALILAAVALLCWLLA
;
A
#
# COMPACT_ATOMS: atom_id res chain seq x y z
N MET A 1 -19.42 0.11 48.03
CA MET A 1 -19.24 1.19 47.02
C MET A 1 -18.27 0.84 45.89
N ARG A 2 -17.15 0.13 46.14
CA ARG A 2 -16.17 -0.29 45.10
C ARG A 2 -16.76 -1.10 43.93
N SER A 3 -17.76 -1.95 44.19
CA SER A 3 -18.40 -2.82 43.19
C SER A 3 -19.26 -2.08 42.14
N LEU A 4 -19.96 -1.00 42.52
CA LEU A 4 -20.82 -0.27 41.58
C LEU A 4 -19.98 0.55 40.58
N TYR A 5 -18.98 1.27 41.09
CA TYR A 5 -18.03 2.01 40.25
C TYR A 5 -17.26 1.11 39.29
N PHE A 6 -16.81 -0.06 39.75
CA PHE A 6 -16.12 -1.04 38.89
C PHE A 6 -17.02 -1.53 37.74
N ARG A 7 -18.30 -1.81 38.02
CA ARG A 7 -19.26 -2.24 36.99
C ARG A 7 -19.56 -1.14 35.98
N ILE A 8 -19.71 0.10 36.43
CA ILE A 8 -19.91 1.26 35.54
C ILE A 8 -18.68 1.48 34.67
N LEU A 9 -17.47 1.39 35.25
CA LEU A 9 -16.22 1.58 34.51
C LEU A 9 -16.03 0.49 33.46
N LEU A 10 -16.27 -0.78 33.81
CA LEU A 10 -16.19 -1.90 32.88
C LEU A 10 -17.22 -1.79 31.76
N ALA A 11 -18.47 -1.38 32.08
CA ALA A 11 -19.49 -1.13 31.07
C ALA A 11 -19.08 0.01 30.13
N SER A 12 -18.57 1.13 30.66
CA SER A 12 -18.11 2.25 29.84
C SER A 12 -16.92 1.87 28.94
N LEU A 13 -15.98 1.07 29.46
CA LEU A 13 -14.84 0.59 28.69
C LEU A 13 -15.30 -0.33 27.55
N GLY A 14 -16.23 -1.24 27.86
CA GLY A 14 -16.86 -2.11 26.86
C GLY A 14 -17.55 -1.30 25.77
N THR A 15 -18.33 -0.27 26.14
CA THR A 15 -18.98 0.62 25.17
C THR A 15 -17.96 1.34 24.29
N VAL A 16 -16.90 1.91 24.88
CA VAL A 16 -15.85 2.59 24.12
C VAL A 16 -15.14 1.65 23.15
N LEU A 17 -14.77 0.43 23.58
CA LEU A 17 -14.10 -0.55 22.73
C LEU A 17 -14.99 -0.99 21.57
N VAL A 18 -16.28 -1.26 21.83
CA VAL A 18 -17.24 -1.62 20.78
C VAL A 18 -17.45 -0.46 19.81
N SER A 19 -17.63 0.77 20.30
CA SER A 19 -17.77 1.96 19.47
C SER A 19 -16.51 2.22 18.63
N LEU A 20 -15.32 2.02 19.19
CA LEU A 20 -14.06 2.15 18.46
C LEU A 20 -13.93 1.08 17.37
N ALA A 21 -14.24 -0.18 17.68
CA ALA A 21 -14.21 -1.26 16.70
C ALA A 21 -15.20 -1.00 15.55
N ALA A 22 -16.42 -0.58 15.87
CA ALA A 22 -17.43 -0.21 14.87
C ALA A 22 -16.96 0.97 14.02
N PHE A 23 -16.42 2.02 14.65
CA PHE A 23 -15.86 3.18 13.94
C PHE A 23 -14.73 2.78 13.00
N LEU A 24 -13.76 2.00 13.46
CA LEU A 24 -12.64 1.54 12.63
C LEU A 24 -13.14 0.69 11.45
N ALA A 25 -14.07 -0.23 11.70
CA ALA A 25 -14.67 -1.05 10.65
C ALA A 25 -15.34 -0.18 9.57
N THR A 26 -16.18 0.79 9.97
CA THR A 26 -16.84 1.72 9.05
C THR A 26 -15.83 2.61 8.32
N PHE A 27 -14.84 3.16 9.04
CA PHE A 27 -13.80 4.02 8.48
C PHE A 27 -13.00 3.28 7.41
N PHE A 28 -12.55 2.05 7.68
CA PHE A 28 -11.82 1.26 6.70
C PHE A 28 -12.69 0.81 5.54
N ALA A 29 -13.94 0.42 5.79
CA ALA A 29 -14.89 0.04 4.73
C ALA A 29 -15.14 1.21 3.76
N MET A 30 -15.19 2.44 4.25
CA MET A 30 -15.42 3.63 3.43
C MET A 30 -14.14 4.17 2.77
N SER A 31 -13.03 4.19 3.51
CA SER A 31 -11.78 4.83 3.06
C SER A 31 -10.98 3.96 2.11
N ARG A 32 -10.91 2.64 2.33
CA ARG A 32 -10.09 1.75 1.49
C ARG A 32 -10.51 1.76 0.02
N PRO A 33 -11.81 1.67 -0.35
CA PRO A 33 -12.22 1.74 -1.75
C PRO A 33 -11.90 3.10 -2.39
N ALA A 34 -12.08 4.19 -1.64
CA ALA A 34 -11.78 5.54 -2.15
C ALA A 34 -10.28 5.74 -2.41
N GLN A 35 -9.43 5.31 -1.47
CA GLN A 35 -7.97 5.34 -1.63
C GLN A 35 -7.52 4.43 -2.77
N GLY A 36 -8.08 3.21 -2.86
CA GLY A 36 -7.79 2.28 -3.95
C GLY A 36 -8.11 2.87 -5.32
N ARG A 37 -9.30 3.47 -5.50
CA ARG A 37 -9.67 4.14 -6.76
C ARG A 37 -8.71 5.27 -7.12
N LEU A 38 -8.31 6.10 -6.15
CA LEU A 38 -7.38 7.19 -6.39
C LEU A 38 -6.01 6.66 -6.86
N ILE A 39 -5.49 5.64 -6.17
CA ILE A 39 -4.22 4.99 -6.53
C ILE A 39 -4.30 4.40 -7.94
N HIS A 40 -5.37 3.68 -8.26
CA HIS A 40 -5.57 3.11 -9.60
C HIS A 40 -5.62 4.20 -10.67
N HIS A 41 -6.38 5.28 -10.46
CA HIS A 41 -6.45 6.36 -11.44
C HIS A 41 -5.09 7.03 -11.67
N PHE A 42 -4.29 7.22 -10.61
CA PHE A 42 -2.91 7.70 -10.76
C PHE A 42 -2.03 6.72 -11.51
N GLN A 43 -2.20 5.41 -11.31
CA GLN A 43 -1.45 4.37 -12.03
C GLN A 43 -1.84 4.31 -13.50
N ASP A 44 -3.13 4.43 -13.81
CA ASP A 44 -3.67 4.46 -15.17
C ASP A 44 -3.08 5.65 -15.96
N LEU A 45 -3.02 6.83 -15.34
CA LEU A 45 -2.38 8.00 -15.95
C LEU A 45 -0.87 7.79 -16.17
N GLN A 46 -0.18 7.17 -15.21
CA GLN A 46 1.27 6.91 -15.34
C GLN A 46 1.59 5.95 -16.49
N ILE A 47 0.78 4.90 -16.68
CA ILE A 47 0.99 3.97 -17.80
C ILE A 47 0.59 4.60 -19.13
N GLU A 48 -0.50 5.36 -19.18
CA GLU A 48 -0.92 6.08 -20.38
C GLU A 48 0.18 7.05 -20.86
N ASP A 49 0.72 7.88 -19.97
CA ASP A 49 1.82 8.79 -20.28
C ASP A 49 3.09 8.04 -20.73
N ALA A 50 3.41 6.92 -20.08
CA ALA A 50 4.58 6.12 -20.43
C ALA A 50 4.45 5.49 -21.83
N VAL A 51 3.26 4.97 -22.16
CA VAL A 51 2.94 4.43 -23.49
C VAL A 51 2.97 5.54 -24.53
N VAL A 52 2.37 6.70 -24.27
CA VAL A 52 2.40 7.85 -25.19
C VAL A 52 3.84 8.32 -25.44
N ALA A 53 4.69 8.35 -24.42
CA ALA A 53 6.11 8.67 -24.57
C ALA A 53 6.85 7.62 -25.42
N PHE A 54 6.53 6.35 -25.23
CA PHE A 54 7.07 5.24 -26.03
C PHE A 54 6.63 5.32 -27.50
N GLU A 55 5.36 5.58 -27.77
CA GLU A 55 4.84 5.63 -29.15
C GLU A 55 5.37 6.84 -29.94
N LYS A 56 5.57 7.98 -29.27
CA LYS A 56 6.05 9.22 -29.91
C LYS A 56 7.55 9.20 -30.17
N GLU A 57 8.34 8.77 -29.19
CA GLU A 57 9.80 8.93 -29.18
C GLU A 57 10.55 7.61 -29.06
N GLY A 58 9.83 6.48 -28.99
CA GLY A 58 10.40 5.16 -28.85
C GLY A 58 10.96 4.87 -27.44
N PRO A 59 11.88 3.89 -27.33
CA PRO A 59 12.57 3.56 -26.09
C PRO A 59 13.19 4.76 -25.35
N PRO A 60 13.82 5.75 -26.01
CA PRO A 60 14.40 6.92 -25.34
C PRO A 60 13.37 7.80 -24.61
N GLY A 61 12.20 8.04 -25.21
CA GLY A 61 11.14 8.85 -24.61
C GLY A 61 10.55 8.20 -23.37
N ALA A 62 10.25 6.91 -23.47
CA ALA A 62 9.81 6.11 -22.33
C ALA A 62 10.85 6.09 -21.20
N SER A 63 12.14 5.93 -21.55
CA SER A 63 13.24 5.97 -20.58
C SER A 63 13.27 7.29 -19.81
N ALA A 64 13.17 8.43 -20.52
CA ALA A 64 13.19 9.75 -19.91
C ALA A 64 12.00 9.97 -18.97
N TYR A 65 10.79 9.55 -19.39
CA TYR A 65 9.59 9.62 -18.55
C TYR A 65 9.73 8.76 -17.28
N LEU A 66 10.09 7.48 -17.43
CA LEU A 66 10.24 6.54 -16.32
C LEU A 66 11.35 6.96 -15.34
N ALA A 67 12.45 7.53 -15.84
CA ALA A 67 13.53 8.06 -15.02
C ALA A 67 13.08 9.27 -14.20
N ARG A 68 12.28 10.17 -14.79
CA ARG A 68 11.69 11.32 -14.08
C ARG A 68 10.72 10.84 -13.00
N LEU A 69 9.85 9.90 -13.32
CA LEU A 69 8.88 9.32 -12.39
C LEU A 69 9.57 8.62 -11.21
N SER A 70 10.57 7.79 -11.53
CA SER A 70 11.37 7.08 -10.53
C SER A 70 12.10 8.02 -9.57
N ARG A 71 12.66 9.11 -10.09
CA ARG A 71 13.31 10.14 -9.27
C ARG A 71 12.31 10.89 -8.38
N SER A 72 11.15 11.24 -8.91
CA SER A 72 10.15 12.04 -8.17
C SER A 72 9.46 11.24 -7.06
N LEU A 73 9.23 9.94 -7.28
CA LEU A 73 8.50 9.09 -6.34
C LEU A 73 9.42 8.23 -5.47
N GLY A 74 10.72 8.19 -5.75
CA GLY A 74 11.65 7.32 -5.02
C GLY A 74 11.40 5.82 -5.25
N HIS A 75 10.70 5.48 -6.33
CA HIS A 75 10.39 4.11 -6.73
C HIS A 75 11.12 3.77 -8.03
N THR A 76 11.16 2.48 -8.39
CA THR A 76 11.68 2.07 -9.69
C THR A 76 10.52 1.71 -10.61
N HIS A 77 10.45 2.32 -11.80
CA HIS A 77 9.39 2.08 -12.77
C HIS A 77 9.95 1.43 -14.04
N TYR A 78 9.26 0.41 -14.52
CA TYR A 78 9.55 -0.27 -15.78
C TYR A 78 8.29 -0.34 -16.62
N LEU A 79 8.43 -0.08 -17.92
CA LEU A 79 7.38 -0.32 -18.90
C LEU A 79 7.74 -1.61 -19.64
N THR A 80 6.84 -2.60 -19.61
CA THR A 80 7.02 -3.87 -20.30
C THR A 80 5.87 -4.13 -21.26
N ASP A 81 6.08 -5.03 -22.21
CA ASP A 81 4.99 -5.66 -22.96
C ASP A 81 4.18 -6.62 -22.05
N ALA A 82 3.13 -7.21 -22.61
CA ALA A 82 2.29 -8.20 -21.94
C ALA A 82 3.05 -9.47 -21.50
N ALA A 83 4.17 -9.81 -22.14
CA ALA A 83 5.01 -10.95 -21.77
C ALA A 83 6.00 -10.62 -20.64
N GLY A 84 6.16 -9.33 -20.30
CA GLY A 84 7.09 -8.87 -19.27
C GLY A 84 8.45 -8.45 -19.82
N ARG A 85 8.61 -8.28 -21.13
CA ARG A 85 9.84 -7.75 -21.72
C ARG A 85 9.85 -6.23 -21.67
N ASP A 86 10.91 -5.66 -21.11
CA ASP A 86 11.11 -4.22 -20.98
C ASP A 86 11.21 -3.55 -22.36
N VAL A 87 10.36 -2.55 -22.62
CA VAL A 87 10.32 -1.87 -23.93
C VAL A 87 11.48 -0.88 -24.12
N VAL A 88 12.15 -0.49 -23.03
CA VAL A 88 13.30 0.42 -23.04
C VAL A 88 14.60 -0.36 -23.23
N THR A 89 14.79 -1.44 -22.47
CA THR A 89 16.06 -2.18 -22.40
C THR A 89 16.03 -3.52 -23.15
N GLY A 90 14.84 -4.07 -23.40
CA GLY A 90 14.67 -5.41 -23.97
C GLY A 90 14.91 -6.56 -22.98
N GLU A 91 15.22 -6.25 -21.72
CA GLU A 91 15.41 -7.24 -20.64
C GLU A 91 14.11 -7.95 -20.29
N ASP A 92 14.21 -9.22 -19.90
CA ASP A 92 13.07 -9.96 -19.37
C ASP A 92 12.82 -9.59 -17.90
N ARG A 93 11.64 -9.05 -17.62
CA ARG A 93 11.14 -8.69 -16.28
C ARG A 93 9.89 -9.49 -15.91
N SER A 94 9.58 -10.58 -16.60
CA SER A 94 8.44 -11.47 -16.33
C SER A 94 8.40 -12.01 -14.88
N SER A 95 9.55 -12.12 -14.23
CA SER A 95 9.64 -12.48 -12.81
C SER A 95 8.98 -11.46 -11.87
N LEU A 96 9.00 -10.17 -12.23
CA LEU A 96 8.34 -9.11 -11.47
C LEU A 96 6.83 -9.16 -11.66
N LEU A 97 6.34 -9.52 -12.85
CA LEU A 97 4.91 -9.71 -13.10
C LEU A 97 4.32 -10.83 -12.24
N ASN A 98 5.11 -11.89 -12.00
CA ASN A 98 4.72 -13.07 -11.24
C ASN A 98 5.18 -13.01 -9.77
N ALA A 99 5.42 -11.82 -9.23
CA ALA A 99 5.85 -11.65 -7.85
C ALA A 99 4.90 -12.38 -6.87
N PRO A 100 5.43 -13.17 -5.92
CA PRO A 100 4.60 -13.93 -4.99
C PRO A 100 3.84 -13.01 -4.04
N ARG A 101 2.61 -13.39 -3.68
CA ARG A 101 1.83 -12.70 -2.66
C ARG A 101 2.08 -13.29 -1.27
N PRO A 102 2.18 -12.46 -0.22
CA PRO A 102 2.29 -12.94 1.15
C PRO A 102 1.07 -13.77 1.58
N LEU A 103 1.29 -14.80 2.40
CA LEU A 103 0.24 -15.71 2.91
C LEU A 103 -0.87 -14.97 3.69
N PHE A 104 -0.50 -13.92 4.42
CA PHE A 104 -1.42 -13.15 5.28
C PHE A 104 -2.06 -11.94 4.56
N GLY A 105 -2.04 -11.95 3.23
CA GLY A 105 -2.52 -10.84 2.42
C GLY A 105 -1.52 -9.69 2.30
N GLY A 106 -1.75 -8.82 1.32
CA GLY A 106 -0.86 -7.70 0.98
C GLY A 106 -0.45 -7.71 -0.50
N PRO A 107 0.22 -6.64 -0.96
CA PRO A 107 0.70 -6.57 -2.33
C PRO A 107 1.77 -7.64 -2.61
N PRO A 108 1.94 -8.07 -3.87
CA PRO A 108 3.05 -8.90 -4.29
C PRO A 108 4.40 -8.34 -3.82
N ARG A 109 5.35 -9.21 -3.47
CA ARG A 109 6.67 -8.81 -2.97
C ARG A 109 7.80 -9.63 -3.56
N ILE A 110 8.94 -8.97 -3.78
CA ILE A 110 10.22 -9.61 -4.10
C ILE A 110 11.26 -9.08 -3.13
N GLY A 111 11.78 -9.96 -2.27
CA GLY A 111 12.59 -9.56 -1.13
C GLY A 111 11.81 -8.61 -0.22
N ASP A 112 12.41 -7.46 0.10
CA ASP A 112 11.80 -6.40 0.91
C ASP A 112 11.13 -5.30 0.06
N ARG A 113 10.84 -5.56 -1.22
CA ARG A 113 10.19 -4.57 -2.10
C ARG A 113 8.80 -5.01 -2.47
N ILE A 114 7.87 -4.06 -2.48
CA ILE A 114 6.52 -4.25 -3.01
C ILE A 114 6.56 -4.08 -4.53
N VAL A 115 5.83 -4.95 -5.22
CA VAL A 115 5.68 -4.90 -6.67
C VAL A 115 4.22 -4.63 -6.97
N VAL A 116 3.98 -3.56 -7.72
CA VAL A 116 2.66 -3.19 -8.21
C VAL A 116 2.69 -3.19 -9.72
N VAL A 117 1.69 -3.82 -10.33
CA VAL A 117 1.56 -3.94 -11.78
C VAL A 117 0.26 -3.27 -12.20
N ALA A 118 0.36 -2.30 -13.11
CA ALA A 118 -0.79 -1.67 -13.73
C ALA A 118 -0.82 -2.03 -15.23
N PRO A 119 -1.94 -2.57 -15.76
CA PRO A 119 -2.10 -2.84 -17.17
C PRO A 119 -2.47 -1.57 -17.95
N SER A 120 -2.07 -1.50 -19.22
CA SER A 120 -2.54 -0.43 -20.11
C SER A 120 -3.99 -0.69 -20.52
N PRO A 121 -4.75 0.33 -20.95
CA PRO A 121 -6.15 0.16 -21.34
C PRO A 121 -6.38 -0.85 -22.47
N ASP A 122 -5.40 -1.01 -23.36
CA ASP A 122 -5.38 -1.95 -24.49
C ASP A 122 -4.76 -3.32 -24.13
N ASP A 123 -4.34 -3.50 -22.88
CA ASP A 123 -3.70 -4.69 -22.32
C ASP A 123 -2.35 -5.09 -22.98
N GLN A 124 -1.79 -4.25 -23.85
CA GLN A 124 -0.53 -4.56 -24.55
C GLN A 124 0.71 -4.30 -23.71
N TYR A 125 0.61 -3.37 -22.77
CA TYR A 125 1.71 -2.95 -21.91
C TYR A 125 1.39 -3.14 -20.43
N ARG A 126 2.45 -3.19 -19.62
CA ARG A 126 2.39 -3.25 -18.16
C ARG A 126 3.39 -2.27 -17.58
N LEU A 127 2.93 -1.47 -16.62
CA LEU A 127 3.79 -0.62 -15.81
C LEU A 127 4.07 -1.35 -14.51
N ILE A 128 5.33 -1.73 -14.31
CA ILE A 128 5.81 -2.41 -13.11
C ILE A 128 6.45 -1.36 -12.21
N ILE A 129 5.92 -1.22 -11.00
CA ILE A 129 6.37 -0.29 -9.98
C ILE A 129 6.98 -1.10 -8.84
N VAL A 130 8.27 -0.91 -8.60
CA VAL A 130 9.00 -1.54 -7.50
C VAL A 130 9.34 -0.48 -6.47
N ALA A 131 8.69 -0.56 -5.30
CA ALA A 131 8.81 0.42 -4.23
C ALA A 131 9.23 -0.27 -2.91
N PRO A 132 9.92 0.45 -2.00
CA PRO A 132 10.05 0.00 -0.62
C PRO A 132 8.66 -0.02 0.05
N PRO A 133 8.45 -0.84 1.10
CA PRO A 133 7.22 -0.79 1.89
C PRO A 133 7.03 0.62 2.47
N PRO A 134 5.80 1.16 2.46
CA PRO A 134 5.55 2.53 2.89
C PRO A 134 5.76 2.73 4.40
N PHE A 135 5.67 1.66 5.19
CA PHE A 135 5.86 1.69 6.64
C PHE A 135 6.57 0.43 7.11
N ASN A 136 7.46 0.60 8.10
CA ASN A 136 8.02 -0.51 8.86
C ASN A 136 7.19 -0.77 10.12
N ILE A 137 6.98 -2.03 10.49
CA ILE A 137 6.18 -2.37 11.69
C ILE A 137 6.82 -1.78 12.96
N SER A 138 8.14 -1.66 12.99
CA SER A 138 8.90 -1.04 14.09
C SER A 138 8.57 0.43 14.31
N GLU A 139 8.20 1.18 13.27
CA GLU A 139 7.80 2.58 13.38
C GLU A 139 6.51 2.74 14.21
N PHE A 140 5.70 1.69 14.30
CA PHE A 140 4.49 1.67 15.12
C PHE A 140 4.76 1.30 16.60
N ALA A 141 5.98 0.89 16.96
CA ALA A 141 6.32 0.49 18.33
C ALA A 141 5.97 1.54 19.41
N PRO A 142 6.21 2.86 19.20
CA PRO A 142 5.81 3.88 20.17
C PRO A 142 4.29 3.92 20.41
N TYR A 143 3.50 3.70 19.37
CA TYR A 143 2.04 3.66 19.48
C TYR A 143 1.58 2.45 20.29
N TYR A 144 2.17 1.28 20.04
CA TYR A 144 1.89 0.09 20.85
C TYR A 144 2.32 0.27 22.31
N ALA A 145 3.46 0.92 22.57
CA ALA A 145 3.90 1.23 23.93
C ALA A 145 2.91 2.16 24.65
N LEU A 146 2.38 3.18 23.97
CA LEU A 146 1.34 4.07 24.52
C LEU A 146 0.05 3.31 24.83
N ILE A 147 -0.38 2.41 23.93
CA ILE A 147 -1.55 1.55 24.17
C ILE A 147 -1.32 0.67 25.41
N LEU A 148 -0.16 0.00 25.49
CA LEU A 148 0.19 -0.82 26.64
C LEU A 148 0.26 0.00 27.94
N ALA A 149 0.80 1.21 27.90
CA ALA A 149 0.85 2.11 29.05
C ALA A 149 -0.55 2.55 29.50
N ALA A 150 -1.43 2.89 28.55
CA ALA A 150 -2.82 3.23 28.84
C ALA A 150 -3.57 2.04 29.44
N VAL A 151 -3.39 0.84 28.87
CA VAL A 151 -3.96 -0.42 29.42
C VAL A 151 -3.43 -0.67 30.82
N ALA A 152 -2.11 -0.54 31.05
CA ALA A 152 -1.51 -0.74 32.36
C ALA A 152 -2.02 0.28 33.40
N LEU A 153 -2.17 1.56 33.03
CA LEU A 153 -2.70 2.61 33.89
C LEU A 153 -4.18 2.36 34.24
N LEU A 154 -4.98 1.93 33.26
CA LEU A 154 -6.36 1.52 33.49
C LEU A 154 -6.44 0.30 34.42
N CYS A 155 -5.62 -0.73 34.19
CA CYS A 155 -5.55 -1.90 35.08
C CYS A 155 -5.11 -1.53 36.49
N TRP A 156 -4.16 -0.60 36.65
CA TRP A 156 -3.70 -0.12 37.94
C TRP A 156 -4.77 0.67 38.71
N LEU A 157 -5.52 1.56 38.02
CA LEU A 157 -6.65 2.28 38.62
C LEU A 157 -7.81 1.37 39.03
N LEU A 158 -7.92 0.20 38.39
CA LEU A 158 -8.95 -0.80 38.65
C LEU A 158 -8.58 -1.79 39.77
N ALA A 159 -7.30 -1.89 40.16
CA ALA A 159 -6.81 -2.74 41.25
C ALA A 159 -7.15 -2.16 42.64
#